data_AF-A0A067BKF6-F1
#
_entry.id   AF-A0A067BKF6-F1
#
_cell.length_a   1.000
_cell.length_b   1.000
_cell.length_c   1.000
_cell.angle_alpha   90.00
_cell.angle_beta   90.00
_cell.angle_gamma   90.00
#
_symmetry.space_group_name_H-M   'P 1'
#
loop_
_entity.id
_entity.type
_entity.pdbx_description
1 polymer ?
#
loop_
_entity_poly.entity_id
_entity_poly.type
_entity_poly.pdbx_seq_one_letter_code
_entity_poly.pdbx_strand_id
1 'polypeptide(L)'
;MGRESTPLLEHKSLAETCPEDSDGWRAAVFFTWLNPIMELGSSRPLQADDLYGLDRCNRATNVAVAFEKQWAAQRQRPRPSILRALFGAFGTKFLWAGLLRLVRDSLQFVAPFVIKRMIAFLRDDDASIATGWELVALIFVSGLIQSFCFRQYVYYCKETGLQIRSAIVTSIYAKSLQLSTQALQETSTGQISNLMSIDAARLQRLTLDLHTIWVVPYLLVVACTLLYNELGVAFLAGLAVILLVIPITTLLSKIMRRLQSSLLSVKDTRGKLCYEVLAGIKVLKLQAWELSFADRILS
;
A
#
# COMPACT_ATOMS: atom_id res chain seq x y z
N MET A 1 30.12 -8.64 -48.31
CA MET A 1 28.65 -8.66 -48.34
C MET A 1 28.15 -9.62 -47.28
N GLY A 2 28.09 -9.18 -46.03
CA GLY A 2 27.40 -9.91 -44.95
C GLY A 2 26.03 -9.28 -44.77
N ARG A 3 24.97 -10.02 -45.11
CA ARG A 3 23.59 -9.58 -44.86
C ARG A 3 23.39 -9.56 -43.35
N GLU A 4 23.26 -8.36 -42.78
CA GLU A 4 22.67 -8.18 -41.46
C GLU A 4 21.28 -8.77 -41.50
N SER A 5 21.06 -9.81 -40.69
CA SER A 5 19.75 -10.40 -40.47
C SER A 5 18.89 -9.38 -39.75
N THR A 6 17.92 -8.81 -40.48
CA THR A 6 16.79 -8.10 -39.88
C THR A 6 16.17 -8.97 -38.80
N PRO A 7 15.98 -8.48 -37.55
CA PRO A 7 15.35 -9.27 -36.50
C PRO A 7 13.94 -9.70 -36.94
N LEU A 8 13.65 -11.00 -36.78
CA LEU A 8 12.43 -11.69 -37.26
C LEU A 8 11.13 -11.28 -36.53
N LEU A 9 11.21 -10.38 -35.55
CA LEU A 9 10.08 -9.83 -34.85
C LEU A 9 10.24 -8.30 -34.85
N GLU A 10 9.30 -7.62 -35.49
CA GLU A 10 9.16 -6.18 -35.39
C GLU A 10 8.97 -5.84 -33.91
N HIS A 11 10.02 -5.33 -33.27
CA HIS A 11 10.03 -5.04 -31.84
C HIS A 11 9.17 -3.79 -31.61
N LYS A 12 7.84 -3.97 -31.58
CA LYS A 12 6.91 -2.94 -31.12
C LYS A 12 7.11 -2.78 -29.62
N SER A 13 8.11 -1.99 -29.25
CA SER A 13 8.14 -1.33 -27.94
C SER A 13 6.76 -0.70 -27.73
N LEU A 14 6.05 -1.16 -26.71
CA LEU A 14 4.78 -0.58 -26.30
C LEU A 14 5.08 0.82 -25.74
N ALA A 15 4.95 1.83 -26.60
CA ALA A 15 4.96 3.28 -26.36
C ALA A 15 5.94 3.82 -25.28
N GLU A 16 6.79 4.78 -25.67
CA GLU A 16 7.59 5.61 -24.74
C GLU A 16 6.76 6.35 -23.66
N THR A 17 5.44 6.35 -23.80
CA THR A 17 4.45 7.05 -22.98
C THR A 17 3.42 6.09 -22.39
N CYS A 18 3.00 6.35 -21.15
CA CYS A 18 1.92 5.62 -20.50
C CYS A 18 0.60 5.84 -21.25
N PRO A 19 -0.12 4.77 -21.66
CA PRO A 19 -1.41 4.91 -22.35
C PRO A 19 -2.50 5.55 -21.49
N GLU A 20 -2.31 5.60 -20.16
CA GLU A 20 -3.18 6.33 -19.25
C GLU A 20 -3.34 7.82 -19.63
N ASP A 21 -2.28 8.44 -20.17
CA ASP A 21 -2.29 9.84 -20.59
C ASP A 21 -2.99 10.05 -21.95
N SER A 22 -3.00 9.03 -22.82
CA SER A 22 -3.51 9.12 -24.19
C SER A 22 -4.95 8.63 -24.35
N ASP A 23 -5.38 7.63 -23.58
CA ASP A 23 -6.68 6.96 -23.77
C ASP A 23 -7.86 7.70 -23.10
N GLY A 24 -7.58 8.87 -22.53
CA GLY A 24 -8.56 9.76 -21.93
C GLY A 24 -9.09 9.31 -20.57
N TRP A 25 -9.97 10.12 -19.97
CA TRP A 25 -10.40 9.95 -18.59
C TRP A 25 -11.15 8.62 -18.32
N ARG A 26 -11.86 8.08 -19.32
CA ARG A 26 -12.60 6.82 -19.17
C ARG A 26 -11.67 5.63 -19.00
N ALA A 27 -10.59 5.60 -19.78
CA ALA A 27 -9.62 4.53 -19.68
C ALA A 27 -8.88 4.58 -18.34
N ALA A 28 -8.52 5.78 -17.87
CA ALA A 28 -7.94 5.98 -16.55
C ALA A 28 -8.89 5.52 -15.42
N VAL A 29 -10.18 5.85 -15.52
CA VAL A 29 -11.19 5.50 -14.50
C VAL A 29 -11.48 4.00 -14.41
N PHE A 30 -11.57 3.30 -15.54
CA PHE A 30 -11.86 1.86 -15.57
C PHE A 30 -10.60 0.99 -15.66
N PHE A 31 -9.41 1.59 -15.69
CA PHE A 31 -8.13 0.92 -15.88
C PHE A 31 -8.07 0.08 -17.16
N THR A 32 -8.84 0.42 -18.20
CA THR A 32 -8.89 -0.37 -19.45
C THR A 32 -7.59 -0.30 -20.23
N TRP A 33 -6.79 0.74 -19.99
CA TRP A 33 -5.44 0.87 -20.56
C TRP A 33 -4.48 -0.26 -20.15
N LEU A 34 -4.78 -1.00 -19.08
CA LEU A 34 -4.02 -2.18 -18.67
C LEU A 34 -4.40 -3.45 -19.46
N ASN A 35 -5.51 -3.48 -20.19
CA ASN A 35 -5.96 -4.70 -20.88
C ASN A 35 -4.90 -5.25 -21.86
N PRO A 36 -4.25 -4.42 -22.73
CA PRO A 36 -3.29 -4.95 -23.70
C PRO A 36 -2.07 -5.62 -23.05
N ILE A 37 -1.54 -5.05 -21.96
CA ILE A 37 -0.38 -5.63 -21.26
C ILE A 37 -0.76 -6.89 -20.47
N MET A 38 -1.99 -6.95 -19.95
CA MET A 38 -2.53 -8.13 -19.28
C MET A 38 -2.74 -9.28 -20.27
N GLU A 39 -3.27 -9.00 -21.45
CA GLU A 39 -3.41 -9.97 -22.54
C GLU A 39 -2.05 -10.47 -23.02
N LEU A 40 -1.08 -9.57 -23.21
CA LEU A 40 0.29 -9.95 -23.56
C LEU A 40 0.92 -10.85 -22.49
N GLY A 41 0.78 -10.49 -21.21
CA GLY A 41 1.27 -11.27 -20.07
C GLY A 41 0.58 -12.62 -19.90
N SER A 42 -0.66 -12.76 -20.37
CA SER A 42 -1.35 -14.06 -20.43
C SER A 42 -0.78 -14.97 -21.52
N SER A 43 -0.21 -14.39 -22.59
CA SER A 43 0.32 -15.15 -23.73
C SER A 43 1.77 -15.58 -23.54
N ARG A 44 2.59 -14.74 -22.91
CA ARG A 44 4.01 -15.03 -22.62
C ARG A 44 4.50 -14.26 -21.39
N PRO A 45 5.58 -14.73 -20.74
CA PRO A 45 6.27 -13.94 -19.71
C PRO A 45 6.68 -12.56 -20.25
N LEU A 46 6.35 -11.52 -19.49
CA LEU A 46 6.66 -10.12 -19.84
C LEU A 46 8.17 -9.84 -19.73
N GLN A 47 8.69 -9.07 -20.68
CA GLN A 47 10.07 -8.57 -20.69
C GLN A 47 10.08 -7.06 -20.38
N ALA A 48 11.25 -6.51 -20.08
CA ALA A 48 11.37 -5.09 -19.71
C ALA A 48 10.88 -4.13 -20.81
N ASP A 49 11.11 -4.49 -22.08
CA ASP A 49 10.73 -3.69 -23.24
C ASP A 49 9.23 -3.74 -23.57
N ASP A 50 8.48 -4.65 -22.92
CA ASP A 50 7.03 -4.75 -23.02
C ASP A 50 6.30 -3.80 -22.05
N LEU A 51 7.03 -3.18 -21.12
CA LEU A 51 6.47 -2.31 -20.11
C LEU A 51 6.32 -0.88 -20.64
N TYR A 52 5.19 -0.25 -20.32
CA TYR A 52 4.98 1.15 -20.64
C TYR A 52 5.97 2.05 -19.89
N GLY A 53 6.35 3.16 -20.55
CA GLY A 53 7.05 4.25 -19.88
C GLY A 53 6.20 4.87 -18.76
N LEU A 54 6.83 5.38 -17.70
CA LEU A 54 6.10 6.08 -16.64
C LEU A 54 5.43 7.35 -17.18
N ASP A 55 4.21 7.60 -16.69
CA ASP A 55 3.52 8.90 -16.80
C ASP A 55 4.50 10.03 -16.41
N ARG A 56 4.46 11.10 -17.20
CA ARG A 56 5.28 12.30 -17.02
C ARG A 56 5.19 12.84 -15.59
N CYS A 57 4.02 12.85 -14.96
CA CYS A 57 3.86 13.35 -13.60
C CYS A 57 4.58 12.48 -12.55
N ASN A 58 4.77 11.21 -12.86
CA ASN A 58 5.37 10.20 -11.97
C ASN A 58 6.86 9.96 -12.25
N ARG A 59 7.46 10.64 -13.24
CA ARG A 59 8.90 10.61 -13.48
C ARG A 59 9.66 11.33 -12.37
N ALA A 60 10.79 10.76 -11.94
CA ALA A 60 11.59 11.27 -10.83
C ALA A 60 12.01 12.74 -11.00
N THR A 61 12.30 13.17 -12.23
CA THR A 61 12.61 14.58 -12.55
C THR A 61 11.47 15.52 -12.17
N ASN A 62 10.24 15.17 -12.55
CA ASN A 62 9.07 16.02 -12.36
C ASN A 62 8.63 16.00 -10.90
N VAL A 63 8.67 14.83 -10.27
CA VAL A 63 8.43 14.64 -8.84
C VAL A 63 9.43 15.47 -8.01
N ALA A 64 10.72 15.44 -8.35
CA ALA A 64 11.75 16.20 -7.66
C ALA A 64 11.53 17.72 -7.82
N VAL A 65 11.24 18.20 -9.03
CA VAL A 65 10.94 19.63 -9.27
C VAL A 65 9.72 20.09 -8.47
N ALA A 66 8.65 19.29 -8.45
CA ALA A 66 7.44 19.60 -7.69
C ALA A 66 7.71 19.67 -6.18
N PHE A 67 8.48 18.71 -5.65
CA PHE A 67 8.87 18.70 -4.24
C PHE A 67 9.80 19.85 -3.88
N GLU A 68 10.87 20.09 -4.66
CA GLU A 68 11.85 21.15 -4.39
C GLU A 68 11.22 22.53 -4.39
N LYS A 69 10.24 22.79 -5.28
CA LYS A 69 9.46 24.03 -5.27
C LYS A 69 8.79 24.27 -3.92
N GLN A 70 8.14 23.26 -3.36
CA GLN A 70 7.47 23.35 -2.06
C GLN A 70 8.47 23.35 -0.90
N TRP A 71 9.56 22.61 -1.01
CA TRP A 71 10.61 22.56 -0.01
C TRP A 71 11.35 23.90 0.13
N ALA A 72 11.66 24.57 -0.99
CA ALA A 72 12.27 25.89 -1.00
C ALA A 72 11.39 26.93 -0.29
N ALA A 73 10.08 26.94 -0.56
CA ALA A 73 9.13 27.81 0.14
C ALA A 73 9.06 27.49 1.64
N GLN A 74 9.12 26.21 2.01
CA GLN A 74 9.05 25.78 3.40
C GLN A 74 10.34 26.06 4.19
N ARG A 75 11.51 26.10 3.52
CA ARG A 75 12.81 26.47 4.12
C ARG A 75 12.87 27.94 4.56
N GLN A 76 12.08 28.82 3.96
CA GLN A 76 11.99 30.23 4.36
C GLN A 76 11.18 30.44 5.65
N ARG A 77 10.48 29.40 6.15
CA ARG A 77 9.68 29.48 7.37
C ARG A 77 10.53 29.19 8.60
N PRO A 78 10.19 29.76 9.78
CA PRO A 78 10.94 29.58 11.02
C PRO A 78 11.01 28.11 11.50
N ARG A 79 10.03 27.28 11.11
CA ARG A 79 10.01 25.84 11.38
C ARG A 79 9.76 25.07 10.07
N PRO A 80 10.81 24.75 9.31
CA PRO A 80 10.66 23.96 8.08
C PRO A 80 10.14 22.56 8.42
N SER A 81 9.27 22.03 7.57
CA SER A 81 8.64 20.71 7.77
C SER A 81 8.53 19.99 6.44
N ILE A 82 9.23 18.87 6.32
CA ILE A 82 9.21 18.04 5.11
C ILE A 82 7.79 17.53 4.84
N LEU A 83 7.03 17.19 5.89
CA LEU A 83 5.65 16.73 5.75
C LEU A 83 4.75 17.77 5.09
N ARG A 84 4.91 19.05 5.44
CA ARG A 84 4.14 20.13 4.79
C ARG A 84 4.55 20.33 3.33
N ALA A 85 5.83 20.18 3.00
CA ALA A 85 6.30 20.26 1.62
C ALA A 85 5.78 19.09 0.77
N LEU A 86 5.85 17.86 1.29
CA LEU A 86 5.30 16.67 0.65
C LEU A 86 3.79 16.80 0.43
N PHE A 87 3.05 17.25 1.45
CA PHE A 87 1.62 17.47 1.36
C PHE A 87 1.27 18.60 0.37
N GLY A 88 2.05 19.68 0.33
CA GLY A 88 1.87 20.74 -0.65
C GLY A 88 2.14 20.30 -2.09
N ALA A 89 3.01 19.31 -2.30
CA ALA A 89 3.35 18.81 -3.63
C ALA A 89 2.37 17.73 -4.13
N PHE A 90 1.96 16.79 -3.27
CA PHE A 90 1.23 15.58 -3.67
C PHE A 90 -0.11 15.38 -2.92
N GLY A 91 -0.46 16.26 -1.98
CA GLY A 91 -1.59 16.07 -1.07
C GLY A 91 -2.98 16.21 -1.71
N THR A 92 -3.12 16.81 -2.89
CA THR A 92 -4.43 17.00 -3.54
C THR A 92 -5.07 15.67 -3.95
N LYS A 93 -4.34 14.79 -4.64
CA LYS A 93 -4.79 13.44 -4.99
C LYS A 93 -5.07 12.61 -3.73
N PHE A 94 -4.25 12.80 -2.69
CA PHE A 94 -4.43 12.14 -1.39
C PHE A 94 -5.73 12.57 -0.69
N LEU A 95 -6.08 13.85 -0.71
CA LEU A 95 -7.34 14.34 -0.15
C LEU A 95 -8.56 13.79 -0.90
N TRP A 96 -8.49 13.72 -2.23
CA TRP A 96 -9.54 13.08 -3.03
C TRP A 96 -9.70 11.59 -2.72
N ALA A 97 -8.60 10.88 -2.51
CA ALA A 97 -8.64 9.49 -2.04
C ALA A 97 -9.40 9.39 -0.70
N GLY A 98 -9.16 10.33 0.22
CA GLY A 98 -9.90 10.40 1.48
C GLY A 98 -11.41 10.55 1.32
N LEU A 99 -11.88 11.38 0.38
CA LEU A 99 -13.31 11.50 0.10
C LEU A 99 -13.89 10.20 -0.48
N LEU A 100 -13.20 9.58 -1.43
CA LEU A 100 -13.63 8.29 -2.00
C LEU A 100 -13.71 7.20 -0.92
N ARG A 101 -12.77 7.22 0.03
CA ARG A 101 -12.77 6.34 1.18
C ARG A 101 -13.98 6.57 2.07
N LEU A 102 -14.33 7.82 2.35
CA LEU A 102 -15.53 8.18 3.12
C LEU A 102 -16.78 7.62 2.45
N VAL A 103 -16.99 7.89 1.16
CA VAL A 103 -18.15 7.41 0.40
C VAL A 103 -18.26 5.88 0.46
N ARG A 104 -17.16 5.18 0.20
CA ARG A 104 -17.07 3.72 0.27
C ARG A 104 -17.47 3.19 1.64
N ASP A 105 -16.98 3.81 2.71
CA ASP A 105 -17.23 3.37 4.08
C ASP A 105 -18.63 3.73 4.58
N SER A 106 -19.21 4.84 4.13
CA SER A 106 -20.62 5.17 4.36
C SER A 106 -21.56 4.15 3.72
N LEU A 107 -21.26 3.73 2.48
CA LEU A 107 -22.08 2.77 1.74
C LEU A 107 -22.12 1.38 2.39
N GLN A 108 -21.12 1.00 3.20
CA GLN A 108 -21.14 -0.28 3.89
C GLN A 108 -22.35 -0.42 4.83
N PHE A 109 -22.87 0.71 5.33
CA PHE A 109 -24.03 0.72 6.23
C PHE A 109 -25.36 0.55 5.49
N VAL A 110 -25.39 0.60 4.15
CA VAL A 110 -26.62 0.35 3.37
C VAL A 110 -27.13 -1.09 3.58
N ALA A 111 -26.21 -2.06 3.66
CA ALA A 111 -26.54 -3.48 3.80
C ALA A 111 -27.48 -3.80 4.99
N PRO A 112 -27.20 -3.39 6.25
CA PRO A 112 -28.11 -3.68 7.36
C PRO A 112 -29.49 -3.04 7.20
N PHE A 113 -29.61 -1.85 6.62
CA PHE A 113 -30.92 -1.25 6.34
C PHE A 113 -31.70 -2.01 5.28
N VAL A 114 -31.04 -2.45 4.20
CA VAL A 114 -31.67 -3.25 3.16
C VAL A 114 -32.16 -4.56 3.73
N ILE A 115 -31.37 -5.25 4.56
CA ILE A 115 -31.79 -6.50 5.21
C ILE A 115 -33.03 -6.27 6.08
N LYS A 116 -33.06 -5.21 6.89
CA LYS A 116 -34.23 -4.88 7.72
C LYS A 116 -35.49 -4.65 6.88
N ARG A 117 -35.40 -3.87 5.80
CA ARG A 117 -36.53 -3.63 4.89
C ARG A 117 -36.92 -4.87 4.11
N MET A 118 -35.96 -5.72 3.75
CA MET A 118 -36.23 -6.99 3.07
C MET A 118 -37.03 -7.94 3.97
N ILE A 119 -36.68 -8.04 5.27
CA ILE A 119 -37.45 -8.85 6.22
C ILE A 119 -38.88 -8.30 6.36
N ALA A 120 -39.06 -6.98 6.37
CA ALA A 120 -40.39 -6.38 6.40
C ALA A 120 -41.19 -6.69 5.12
N PHE A 121 -40.56 -6.58 3.95
CA PHE A 121 -41.14 -6.92 2.66
C PHE A 121 -41.58 -8.39 2.59
N LEU A 122 -40.76 -9.32 3.08
CA LEU A 122 -41.07 -10.76 3.06
C LEU A 122 -42.15 -11.19 4.07
N ARG A 123 -42.50 -10.33 5.03
CA ARG A 123 -43.55 -10.60 6.03
C ARG A 123 -44.91 -10.06 5.61
N ASP A 124 -44.95 -9.20 4.60
CA ASP A 124 -46.16 -8.55 4.13
C ASP A 124 -46.60 -9.20 2.81
N ASP A 125 -47.62 -10.05 2.89
CA ASP A 125 -48.12 -10.83 1.75
C ASP A 125 -48.73 -9.94 0.64
N ASP A 126 -49.12 -8.70 0.98
CA ASP A 126 -49.70 -7.73 0.05
C ASP A 126 -48.65 -6.75 -0.52
N ALA A 127 -47.37 -6.92 -0.18
CA ALA A 127 -46.33 -5.99 -0.60
C ALA A 127 -46.07 -6.03 -2.11
N SER A 128 -46.03 -4.85 -2.73
CA SER A 128 -45.75 -4.71 -4.16
C SER A 128 -44.35 -5.21 -4.53
N ILE A 129 -44.28 -6.05 -5.56
CA ILE A 129 -43.03 -6.58 -6.13
C ILE A 129 -42.04 -5.47 -6.52
N ALA A 130 -42.55 -4.27 -6.87
CA ALA A 130 -41.71 -3.11 -7.20
C ALA A 130 -40.77 -2.74 -6.03
N THR A 131 -41.25 -2.79 -4.78
CA THR A 131 -40.45 -2.55 -3.57
C THR A 131 -39.31 -3.56 -3.45
N GLY A 132 -39.54 -4.81 -3.83
CA GLY A 132 -38.51 -5.84 -3.88
C GLY A 132 -37.39 -5.50 -4.88
N TRP A 133 -37.76 -5.09 -6.09
CA TRP A 133 -36.79 -4.66 -7.12
C TRP A 133 -35.99 -3.43 -6.68
N GLU A 134 -36.61 -2.46 -6.01
CA GLU A 134 -35.90 -1.29 -5.47
C GLU A 134 -34.83 -1.69 -4.45
N LEU A 135 -35.14 -2.63 -3.54
CA LEU A 135 -34.18 -3.11 -2.53
C LEU A 135 -33.00 -3.85 -3.18
N VAL A 136 -33.27 -4.69 -4.20
CA VAL A 136 -32.24 -5.41 -4.96
C VAL A 136 -31.38 -4.43 -5.77
N ALA A 137 -31.98 -3.44 -6.43
CA ALA A 137 -31.25 -2.41 -7.15
C ALA A 137 -30.37 -1.59 -6.21
N LEU A 138 -30.87 -1.23 -5.02
CA LEU A 138 -30.12 -0.46 -4.04
C LEU A 138 -28.88 -1.21 -3.55
N ILE A 139 -29.00 -2.49 -3.18
CA ILE A 139 -27.82 -3.26 -2.72
C ILE A 139 -26.81 -3.45 -3.86
N PHE A 140 -27.27 -3.73 -5.08
CA PHE A 140 -26.41 -3.88 -6.25
C PHE A 140 -25.63 -2.59 -6.58
N VAL A 141 -26.34 -1.46 -6.72
CA VAL A 141 -25.74 -0.17 -7.03
C VAL A 141 -24.79 0.28 -5.92
N SER A 142 -25.17 0.11 -4.66
CA SER A 142 -24.31 0.42 -3.51
C SER A 142 -23.00 -0.37 -3.55
N GLY A 143 -23.06 -1.67 -3.86
CA GLY A 143 -21.90 -2.54 -4.00
C GLY A 143 -20.98 -2.17 -5.16
N LEU A 144 -21.54 -1.79 -6.32
CA LEU A 144 -20.76 -1.27 -7.45
C LEU A 144 -20.01 0.01 -7.10
N ILE A 145 -20.71 0.99 -6.51
CA ILE A 145 -20.09 2.27 -6.11
C ILE A 145 -19.03 2.03 -5.03
N GLN A 146 -19.33 1.18 -4.03
CA GLN A 146 -18.38 0.84 -2.97
C GLN A 146 -17.10 0.21 -3.55
N SER A 147 -17.24 -0.73 -4.50
CA SER A 147 -16.10 -1.39 -5.15
C SER A 147 -15.27 -0.42 -5.97
N PHE A 148 -15.94 0.44 -6.74
CA PHE A 148 -15.30 1.46 -7.55
C PHE A 148 -14.53 2.48 -6.71
N CYS A 149 -15.18 3.07 -5.71
CA CYS A 149 -14.55 4.01 -4.78
C CYS A 149 -13.38 3.38 -4.03
N PHE A 150 -13.48 2.10 -3.64
CA PHE A 150 -12.36 1.40 -3.00
C PHE A 150 -11.16 1.25 -3.93
N ARG A 151 -11.39 0.86 -5.19
CA ARG A 151 -10.31 0.69 -6.18
C ARG A 151 -9.61 2.02 -6.46
N GLN A 152 -10.38 3.09 -6.66
CA GLN A 152 -9.84 4.43 -6.92
C GLN A 152 -9.10 4.99 -5.70
N TYR A 153 -9.62 4.78 -4.48
CA TYR A 153 -8.93 5.11 -3.23
C TYR A 153 -7.54 4.45 -3.17
N VAL A 154 -7.47 3.13 -3.38
CA VAL A 154 -6.21 2.39 -3.33
C VAL A 154 -5.23 2.89 -4.39
N TYR A 155 -5.72 3.19 -5.60
CA TYR A 155 -4.90 3.72 -6.69
C TYR A 155 -4.24 5.05 -6.31
N TYR A 156 -5.03 6.06 -5.93
CA TYR A 156 -4.50 7.39 -5.58
C TYR A 156 -3.56 7.37 -4.36
N CYS A 157 -3.85 6.55 -3.34
CA CYS A 157 -2.95 6.40 -2.19
C CYS A 157 -1.61 5.75 -2.58
N LYS A 158 -1.63 4.73 -3.46
CA LYS A 158 -0.40 4.09 -3.95
C LYS A 158 0.42 5.02 -4.83
N GLU A 159 -0.24 5.74 -5.73
CA GLU A 159 0.41 6.73 -6.60
C GLU A 159 1.09 7.83 -5.76
N THR A 160 0.35 8.42 -4.81
CA THR A 160 0.89 9.42 -3.87
C THR A 160 2.07 8.86 -3.08
N GLY A 161 1.97 7.62 -2.59
CA GLY A 161 3.06 6.97 -1.86
C GLY A 161 4.31 6.77 -2.71
N LEU A 162 4.15 6.43 -3.99
CA LEU A 162 5.25 6.30 -4.95
C LEU A 162 5.93 7.66 -5.18
N GLN A 163 5.15 8.71 -5.40
CA GLN A 163 5.65 10.08 -5.57
C GLN A 163 6.42 10.55 -4.34
N ILE A 164 5.88 10.34 -3.13
CA ILE A 164 6.56 10.67 -1.87
C ILE A 164 7.90 9.94 -1.75
N ARG A 165 7.95 8.64 -2.04
CA ARG A 165 9.22 7.88 -2.00
C ARG A 165 10.22 8.42 -3.02
N SER A 166 9.78 8.64 -4.26
CA SER A 166 10.65 9.15 -5.32
C SER A 166 11.23 10.53 -4.96
N ALA A 167 10.41 11.44 -4.43
CA ALA A 167 10.85 12.74 -3.95
C ALA A 167 11.89 12.63 -2.83
N ILE A 168 11.63 11.80 -1.82
CA ILE A 168 12.52 11.61 -0.67
C ILE A 168 13.85 10.99 -1.10
N VAL A 169 13.83 9.92 -1.88
CA VAL A 169 15.05 9.25 -2.36
C VAL A 169 15.88 10.20 -3.20
N THR A 170 15.25 10.93 -4.13
CA THR A 170 15.97 11.89 -5.00
C THR A 170 16.59 13.03 -4.17
N SER A 171 15.87 13.53 -3.17
CA SER A 171 16.35 14.62 -2.30
C SER A 171 17.50 14.16 -1.39
N ILE A 172 17.40 12.96 -0.81
CA ILE A 172 18.47 12.37 0.01
C ILE A 172 19.71 12.13 -0.85
N TYR A 173 19.53 11.58 -2.06
CA TYR A 173 20.62 11.35 -3.00
C TYR A 173 21.32 12.67 -3.38
N ALA A 174 20.57 13.69 -3.81
CA ALA A 174 21.09 15.01 -4.14
C ALA A 174 21.83 15.65 -2.95
N LYS A 175 21.29 15.51 -1.73
CA LYS A 175 21.93 16.02 -0.52
C LYS A 175 23.23 15.27 -0.20
N SER A 176 23.25 13.94 -0.37
CA SER A 176 24.41 13.11 -0.07
C SER A 176 25.63 13.45 -0.92
N LEU A 177 25.41 13.85 -2.18
CA LEU A 177 26.45 14.32 -3.10
C LEU A 177 27.09 15.66 -2.70
N GLN A 178 26.45 16.40 -1.78
CA GLN A 178 26.90 17.73 -1.33
C GLN A 178 27.31 17.74 0.15
N LEU A 179 27.39 16.58 0.81
CA LEU A 179 27.80 16.49 2.21
C LEU A 179 29.32 16.68 2.34
N SER A 180 29.74 17.42 3.35
CA SER A 180 31.15 17.50 3.72
C SER A 180 31.63 16.18 4.32
N THR A 181 32.94 15.94 4.27
CA THR A 181 33.56 14.74 4.85
C THR A 181 33.30 14.64 6.37
N GLN A 182 33.21 15.78 7.06
CA GLN A 182 32.86 15.85 8.48
C GLN A 182 31.41 15.38 8.74
N ALA A 183 30.44 15.82 7.93
CA ALA A 183 29.05 15.38 8.07
C ALA A 183 28.87 13.89 7.71
N LEU A 184 29.69 13.34 6.81
CA LEU A 184 29.75 11.92 6.47
C LEU A 184 30.33 11.04 7.60
N GLN A 185 31.13 11.61 8.51
CA GLN A 185 31.56 10.90 9.71
C GLN A 185 30.41 10.76 10.73
N GLU A 186 29.51 11.75 10.79
CA GLU A 186 28.32 11.71 11.65
C GLU A 186 27.19 10.85 11.06
N THR A 187 27.05 10.86 9.73
CA THR A 187 26.05 10.05 9.01
C THR A 187 26.76 9.09 8.05
N SER A 188 26.88 7.82 8.44
CA SER A 188 27.57 6.82 7.63
C SER A 188 26.82 6.53 6.33
N THR A 189 27.56 6.07 5.30
CA THR A 189 26.98 5.62 4.03
C THR A 189 25.89 4.56 4.23
N GLY A 190 26.04 3.70 5.24
CA GLY A 190 25.04 2.71 5.61
C GLY A 190 23.73 3.34 6.11
N GLN A 191 23.81 4.40 6.92
CA GLN A 191 22.63 5.13 7.39
C GLN A 191 21.91 5.85 6.24
N ILE A 192 22.65 6.47 5.32
CA ILE A 192 22.07 7.11 4.12
C ILE A 192 21.35 6.07 3.25
N SER A 193 21.99 4.91 3.03
CA SER A 193 21.38 3.79 2.29
C SER A 193 20.10 3.28 2.96
N ASN A 194 20.09 3.20 4.30
CA ASN A 194 18.92 2.81 5.07
C ASN A 194 17.76 3.81 4.92
N LEU A 195 18.05 5.11 4.97
CA LEU A 195 17.04 6.16 4.77
C LEU A 195 16.37 6.04 3.38
N MET A 196 17.16 5.78 2.33
CA MET A 196 16.65 5.63 0.96
C MET A 196 15.88 4.32 0.74
N SER A 197 16.31 3.22 1.36
CA SER A 197 15.77 1.88 1.06
C SER A 197 14.66 1.45 2.02
N ILE A 198 14.80 1.73 3.31
CA ILE A 198 13.87 1.26 4.36
C ILE A 198 12.88 2.36 4.75
N ASP A 199 13.38 3.54 5.11
CA ASP A 199 12.53 4.60 5.67
C ASP A 199 11.63 5.23 4.59
N ALA A 200 12.17 5.51 3.40
CA ALA A 200 11.38 5.99 2.28
C ALA A 200 10.30 4.96 1.84
N ALA A 201 10.62 3.67 1.87
CA ALA A 201 9.66 2.61 1.58
C ALA A 201 8.57 2.49 2.67
N ARG A 202 8.92 2.77 3.94
CA ARG A 202 7.95 2.83 5.02
C ARG A 202 6.98 4.00 4.82
N LEU A 203 7.47 5.17 4.45
CA LEU A 203 6.62 6.33 4.13
C LEU A 203 5.69 6.07 2.94
N GLN A 204 6.16 5.38 1.90
CA GLN A 204 5.31 4.93 0.80
C GLN A 204 4.16 4.05 1.28
N ARG A 205 4.42 3.09 2.16
CA ARG A 205 3.37 2.18 2.66
C ARG A 205 2.37 2.90 3.56
N LEU A 206 2.85 3.85 4.38
CA LEU A 206 2.01 4.60 5.30
C LEU A 206 0.89 5.37 4.60
N THR A 207 1.04 5.78 3.33
CA THR A 207 -0.04 6.50 2.62
C THR A 207 -1.33 5.69 2.50
N LEU A 208 -1.26 4.36 2.46
CA LEU A 208 -2.47 3.52 2.43
C LEU A 208 -3.17 3.44 3.78
N ASP A 209 -2.43 3.60 4.88
CA ASP A 209 -2.94 3.44 6.24
C ASP A 209 -3.33 4.76 6.90
N LEU A 210 -2.82 5.90 6.41
CA LEU A 210 -3.05 7.21 7.02
C LEU A 210 -4.53 7.58 7.12
N HIS A 211 -5.37 7.23 6.14
CA HIS A 211 -6.81 7.52 6.22
C HIS A 211 -7.53 6.71 7.30
N THR A 212 -6.98 5.57 7.73
CA THR A 212 -7.53 4.74 8.82
C THR A 212 -7.68 5.55 10.12
N ILE A 213 -6.80 6.53 10.36
CA ILE A 213 -6.77 7.35 11.58
C ILE A 213 -8.10 8.05 11.83
N TRP A 214 -8.74 8.61 10.79
CA TRP A 214 -10.01 9.33 10.93
C TRP A 214 -11.21 8.47 10.50
N VAL A 215 -11.01 7.51 9.59
CA VAL A 215 -12.05 6.58 9.15
C VAL A 215 -12.54 5.70 10.30
N VAL A 216 -11.64 5.17 11.13
CA VAL A 216 -12.03 4.27 12.23
C VAL A 216 -12.91 4.98 13.26
N PRO A 217 -12.56 6.18 13.77
CA PRO A 217 -13.45 6.97 14.60
C PRO A 217 -14.80 7.26 13.94
N TYR A 218 -14.79 7.65 12.65
CA TYR A 218 -16.02 7.89 11.88
C TYR A 218 -16.93 6.65 11.86
N LEU A 219 -16.38 5.48 11.51
CA LEU A 219 -17.12 4.22 11.47
C LEU A 219 -17.67 3.84 12.83
N LEU A 220 -16.89 4.04 13.90
CA LEU A 220 -17.31 3.76 15.27
C LEU A 220 -18.51 4.63 15.66
N VAL A 221 -18.43 5.94 15.42
CA VAL A 221 -19.52 6.87 15.74
C VAL A 221 -20.79 6.48 14.98
N VAL A 222 -20.71 6.28 13.66
CA VAL A 222 -21.87 5.89 12.85
C VAL A 222 -22.44 4.57 13.32
N ALA A 223 -21.62 3.53 13.52
CA ALA A 223 -22.07 2.22 13.97
C ALA A 223 -22.74 2.29 15.35
N CYS A 224 -22.16 3.02 16.31
CA CYS A 224 -22.75 3.20 17.63
C CYS A 224 -24.09 3.95 17.57
N THR A 225 -24.20 5.00 16.76
CA THR A 225 -25.47 5.71 16.57
C THR A 225 -26.53 4.80 15.96
N LEU A 226 -26.19 4.01 14.94
CA LEU A 226 -27.13 3.07 14.33
C LEU A 226 -27.59 1.98 15.31
N LEU A 227 -26.67 1.41 16.08
CA LEU A 227 -26.99 0.40 17.10
C LEU A 227 -27.84 0.97 18.23
N TYR A 228 -27.57 2.21 18.67
CA TYR A 228 -28.38 2.89 19.67
C TYR A 228 -29.81 3.10 19.19
N ASN A 229 -30.01 3.46 17.92
CA ASN A 229 -31.34 3.64 17.35
C ASN A 229 -32.14 2.33 17.28
N GLU A 230 -31.47 1.18 17.09
CA GLU A 230 -32.13 -0.13 16.98
C GLU A 230 -32.34 -0.82 18.34
N LEU A 231 -31.42 -0.66 19.29
CA LEU A 231 -31.39 -1.42 20.55
C LEU A 231 -31.52 -0.53 21.80
N GLY A 232 -31.58 0.79 21.66
CA GLY A 232 -31.53 1.72 22.77
C GLY A 232 -30.25 1.55 23.58
N VAL A 233 -30.32 1.75 24.90
CA VAL A 233 -29.15 1.66 25.81
C VAL A 233 -28.53 0.26 25.87
N ALA A 234 -29.26 -0.79 25.46
CA ALA A 234 -28.79 -2.17 25.53
C ALA A 234 -27.51 -2.43 24.70
N PHE A 235 -27.25 -1.64 23.64
CA PHE A 235 -26.03 -1.80 22.85
C PHE A 235 -24.73 -1.59 23.66
N LEU A 236 -24.79 -0.84 24.76
CA LEU A 236 -23.64 -0.58 25.64
C LEU A 236 -23.07 -1.87 26.24
N ALA A 237 -23.91 -2.88 26.48
CA ALA A 237 -23.44 -4.19 26.94
C ALA A 237 -22.53 -4.85 25.90
N GLY A 238 -22.92 -4.81 24.61
CA GLY A 238 -22.10 -5.30 23.50
C GLY A 238 -20.80 -4.51 23.35
N LEU A 239 -20.87 -3.17 23.48
CA LEU A 239 -19.68 -2.32 23.45
C LEU A 239 -18.71 -2.65 24.59
N ALA A 240 -19.22 -2.90 25.80
CA ALA A 240 -18.40 -3.30 26.94
C ALA A 240 -17.65 -4.62 26.69
N VAL A 241 -18.32 -5.61 26.07
CA VAL A 241 -17.67 -6.88 25.68
C VAL A 241 -16.55 -6.64 24.68
N ILE A 242 -16.77 -5.82 23.64
CA ILE A 242 -15.74 -5.47 22.65
C ILE A 242 -14.55 -4.78 23.32
N LEU A 243 -14.80 -3.82 24.22
CA LEU A 243 -13.75 -3.14 24.97
C LEU A 243 -12.95 -4.10 25.87
N LEU A 244 -13.58 -5.15 26.39
CA LEU A 244 -12.93 -6.20 27.19
C LEU A 244 -12.06 -7.14 26.33
N VAL A 245 -12.40 -7.33 25.05
CA VAL A 245 -11.55 -8.10 24.10
C VAL A 245 -10.25 -7.36 23.77
N ILE A 246 -10.21 -6.02 23.82
CA ILE A 246 -9.00 -5.23 23.56
C ILE A 246 -7.84 -5.61 24.51
N PRO A 247 -7.96 -5.59 25.86
CA PRO A 247 -6.87 -5.99 26.72
C PRO A 247 -6.43 -7.45 26.50
N ILE A 248 -7.37 -8.37 26.23
CA ILE A 248 -7.05 -9.78 25.93
C ILE A 248 -6.17 -9.87 24.68
N THR A 249 -6.56 -9.22 23.59
CA THR A 249 -5.79 -9.23 22.34
C THR A 249 -4.43 -8.55 22.50
N THR A 250 -4.32 -7.49 23.31
CA THR A 250 -3.02 -6.85 23.61
C THR A 250 -2.11 -7.73 24.47
N LEU A 251 -2.64 -8.47 25.44
CA LEU A 251 -1.88 -9.43 26.24
C LEU A 251 -1.34 -10.55 25.35
N LEU A 252 -2.20 -11.13 24.51
CA LEU A 252 -1.82 -12.16 23.55
C LEU A 252 -0.74 -11.65 22.58
N SER A 253 -0.89 -10.42 22.07
CA SER A 253 0.11 -9.77 21.20
C SER A 253 1.46 -9.59 21.91
N LYS A 254 1.46 -9.23 23.20
CA LYS A 254 2.70 -9.14 24.00
C LYS A 254 3.37 -10.49 24.16
N ILE A 255 2.61 -11.56 24.42
CA ILE A 255 3.13 -12.93 24.51
C ILE A 255 3.72 -13.35 23.16
N MET A 256 2.97 -13.16 22.07
CA MET A 256 3.40 -13.50 20.72
C MET A 256 4.71 -12.79 20.36
N ARG A 257 4.83 -11.49 20.68
CA ARG A 257 6.06 -10.72 20.45
C ARG A 257 7.26 -11.26 21.24
N ARG A 258 7.07 -11.68 22.49
CA ARG A 258 8.15 -12.29 23.31
C ARG A 258 8.61 -13.62 22.69
N LEU A 259 7.68 -14.49 22.33
CA LEU A 259 7.98 -15.77 21.67
C LEU A 259 8.69 -15.55 20.34
N GLN A 260 8.20 -14.61 19.52
CA GLN A 260 8.80 -14.28 18.23
C GLN A 260 10.22 -13.72 18.40
N SER A 261 10.48 -12.94 19.44
CA SER A 261 11.83 -12.45 19.75
C SER A 261 12.80 -13.59 20.10
N SER A 262 12.37 -14.56 20.92
CA SER A 262 13.19 -15.72 21.28
C SER A 262 13.45 -16.63 20.06
N LEU A 263 12.42 -16.84 19.24
CA LEU A 263 12.53 -17.58 17.99
C LEU A 263 13.54 -16.93 17.02
N LEU A 264 13.53 -15.59 16.92
CA LEU A 264 14.47 -14.86 16.09
C LEU A 264 15.92 -15.05 16.56
N SER A 265 16.20 -15.02 17.86
CA SER A 265 17.58 -15.26 18.35
C SER A 265 18.11 -16.65 18.02
N VAL A 266 17.26 -17.69 18.09
CA VAL A 266 17.65 -19.05 17.71
C VAL A 266 17.85 -19.14 16.19
N LYS A 267 16.94 -18.54 15.41
CA LYS A 267 17.03 -18.52 13.94
C LYS A 267 18.31 -17.81 13.46
N ASP A 268 18.69 -16.70 14.10
CA ASP A 268 19.90 -15.94 13.78
C ASP A 268 21.16 -16.75 14.11
N THR A 269 21.19 -17.41 15.28
CA THR A 269 22.30 -18.29 15.68
C THR A 269 22.49 -19.43 14.68
N ARG A 270 21.40 -20.10 14.30
CA ARG A 270 21.43 -21.17 13.30
C ARG A 270 21.86 -20.65 11.92
N GLY A 271 21.35 -19.48 11.50
CA GLY A 271 21.71 -18.86 10.24
C GLY A 271 23.20 -18.51 10.16
N LYS A 272 23.78 -18.02 11.25
CA LYS A 272 25.22 -17.73 11.37
C LYS A 272 26.05 -19.01 11.25
N LEU A 273 25.68 -20.07 11.96
CA LEU A 273 26.38 -21.36 11.89
C LEU A 273 26.35 -21.95 10.47
N CYS A 274 25.20 -21.90 9.79
CA CYS A 274 25.10 -22.31 8.39
C CYS A 274 26.05 -21.51 7.49
N TYR A 275 26.15 -20.19 7.69
CA TYR A 275 27.06 -19.34 6.92
C TYR A 275 28.53 -19.72 7.16
N GLU A 276 28.94 -19.94 8.41
CA GLU A 276 30.29 -20.37 8.76
C GLU A 276 30.65 -21.72 8.13
N VAL A 277 29.73 -22.69 8.15
CA VAL A 277 29.89 -24.01 7.52
C VAL A 277 30.05 -23.89 6.00
N LEU A 278 29.22 -23.08 5.35
CA LEU A 278 29.30 -22.87 3.90
C LEU A 278 30.58 -22.14 3.48
N ALA A 279 30.99 -21.12 4.23
CA ALA A 279 32.24 -20.40 3.99
C ALA A 279 33.47 -21.31 4.17
N GLY A 280 33.41 -22.25 5.13
CA GLY A 280 34.48 -23.21 5.43
C GLY A 280 34.36 -24.57 4.73
N ILE A 281 33.44 -24.75 3.78
CA ILE A 281 32.99 -26.08 3.32
C ILE A 281 34.13 -26.98 2.84
N LYS A 282 35.14 -26.41 2.17
CA LYS A 282 36.29 -27.17 1.67
C LYS A 282 37.09 -27.82 2.80
N VAL A 283 37.30 -27.10 3.91
CA VAL A 283 38.01 -27.63 5.08
C VAL A 283 37.19 -28.72 5.76
N LEU A 284 35.88 -28.50 5.92
CA LEU A 284 34.99 -29.49 6.53
C LEU A 284 34.94 -30.80 5.74
N LYS A 285 34.94 -30.72 4.40
CA LYS A 285 35.02 -31.89 3.51
C LYS A 285 36.35 -32.63 3.63
N LEU A 286 37.47 -31.90 3.64
CA LEU A 286 38.81 -32.49 3.76
C LEU A 286 39.03 -33.21 5.10
N GLN A 287 38.33 -32.77 6.15
CA GLN A 287 38.40 -33.35 7.50
C GLN A 287 37.25 -34.31 7.81
N ALA A 288 36.33 -34.57 6.87
CA ALA A 288 35.13 -35.38 7.06
C ALA A 288 34.26 -34.96 8.28
N TRP A 289 34.18 -33.66 8.57
CA TRP A 289 33.40 -33.11 9.71
C TRP A 289 31.94 -32.79 9.39
N GLU A 290 31.46 -33.17 8.21
CA GLU A 290 30.16 -32.74 7.67
C GLU A 290 28.99 -33.16 8.57
N LEU A 291 29.00 -34.41 9.06
CA LEU A 291 27.95 -34.95 9.94
C LEU A 291 27.94 -34.23 11.30
N SER A 292 29.12 -33.98 11.90
CA SER A 292 29.21 -33.31 13.20
C SER A 292 28.69 -31.87 13.15
N PHE A 293 28.99 -31.13 12.08
CA PHE A 293 28.45 -29.79 11.91
C PHE A 293 26.97 -29.80 11.51
N ALA A 294 26.49 -30.81 10.78
CA ALA A 294 25.08 -30.99 10.49
C ALA A 294 24.27 -31.21 11.78
N ASP A 295 24.73 -32.09 12.68
CA ASP A 295 24.09 -32.34 13.96
C ASP A 295 24.06 -31.07 14.83
N ARG A 296 25.14 -30.28 14.83
CA ARG A 296 25.22 -29.00 15.54
C ARG A 296 24.27 -27.92 15.00
N ILE A 297 23.89 -27.98 13.73
CA ILE A 297 22.90 -27.07 13.12
C ILE A 297 21.47 -27.52 13.47
N LEU A 298 21.26 -28.82 13.64
CA LEU A 298 19.96 -29.43 13.89
C LEU A 298 19.57 -29.44 15.38
N SER A 299 20.54 -29.32 16.29
CA SER A 299 20.34 -29.12 17.73
C SER A 299 19.90 -27.71 18.08
#